data_AF-A0A659UUR9-F1
#
_entry.id   AF-A0A659UUR9-F1
#
_cell.length_a   1.000
_cell.length_b   1.000
_cell.length_c   1.000
_cell.angle_alpha   90.00
_cell.angle_beta   90.00
_cell.angle_gamma   90.00
#
_symmetry.space_group_name_H-M   'P 1'
#
loop_
_entity.id
_entity.type
_entity.pdbx_description
1 polymer ?
#
loop_
_entity_poly.entity_id
_entity_poly.type
_entity_poly.pdbx_seq_one_letter_code
_entity_poly.pdbx_strand_id
1 'polypeptide(L)'
;GVSTTVDVSEIVRDKKIVMTWSDPPTTVVWTFTEMPGEATFLEVGNFGFTGNGDEQVKEAVGSTGGFTLVLAGAKAWLEQGLTLGLIGDRHPKGVPGH
;
A
#
# COMPACT_ATOMS: atom_id res chain seq x y z
N GLY A 1 -7.82 2.90 -13.80
CA GLY A 1 -7.43 2.08 -12.64
C GLY A 1 -6.14 1.39 -12.98
N VAL A 2 -5.27 1.25 -12.00
CA VAL A 2 -4.07 0.42 -12.06
C VAL A 2 -4.36 -0.79 -11.19
N SER A 3 -3.96 -1.99 -11.62
CA SER A 3 -4.12 -3.23 -10.87
C SER A 3 -2.83 -4.03 -10.96
N THR A 4 -2.48 -4.74 -9.89
CA THR A 4 -1.37 -5.70 -9.87
C THR A 4 -1.85 -6.98 -9.23
N THR A 5 -1.35 -8.11 -9.72
CA THR A 5 -1.48 -9.39 -9.02
C THR A 5 -0.43 -9.45 -7.92
N VAL A 6 -0.80 -10.01 -6.77
CA VAL A 6 0.10 -10.20 -5.62
C VAL A 6 -0.09 -11.61 -5.07
N ASP A 7 1.01 -12.19 -4.60
CA ASP A 7 0.99 -13.49 -3.94
C ASP A 7 0.99 -13.28 -2.42
N VAL A 8 -0.08 -13.73 -1.75
CA VAL A 8 -0.22 -13.60 -0.30
C VAL A 8 0.31 -14.86 0.36
N SER A 9 1.37 -14.71 1.15
CA SER A 9 2.06 -15.83 1.81
C SER A 9 1.52 -16.12 3.22
N GLU A 10 0.92 -15.12 3.89
CA GLU A 10 0.38 -15.30 5.23
C GLU A 10 -0.83 -14.37 5.48
N ILE A 11 -1.89 -14.92 6.09
CA ILE A 11 -3.00 -14.15 6.64
C ILE A 11 -3.26 -14.65 8.05
N VAL A 12 -3.02 -13.77 9.03
CA VAL A 12 -3.42 -13.97 10.42
C VAL A 12 -4.53 -12.97 10.73
N ARG A 13 -5.73 -13.51 10.94
CA ARG A 13 -6.93 -12.72 11.23
C ARG A 13 -6.65 -11.67 12.31
N ASP A 14 -7.08 -10.44 12.02
CA ASP A 14 -7.01 -9.26 12.89
C ASP A 14 -5.59 -8.89 13.39
N LYS A 15 -4.54 -9.43 12.75
CA LYS A 15 -3.15 -9.26 13.20
C LYS A 15 -2.18 -8.93 12.08
N LYS A 16 -2.20 -9.69 10.98
CA LYS A 16 -1.11 -9.62 10.00
C LYS A 16 -1.51 -10.12 8.62
N ILE A 17 -1.01 -9.46 7.59
CA ILE A 17 -1.00 -9.95 6.21
C ILE A 17 0.42 -9.81 5.65
N VAL A 18 0.94 -10.85 5.02
CA VAL A 18 2.24 -10.84 4.34
C VAL A 18 2.04 -11.19 2.87
N MET A 19 2.62 -10.39 1.98
CA MET A 19 2.51 -10.57 0.53
C MET A 19 3.81 -10.25 -0.18
N THR A 20 4.03 -10.92 -1.31
CA THR A 20 5.06 -10.54 -2.30
C THR A 20 4.48 -9.47 -3.22
N TRP A 21 5.27 -8.43 -3.44
CA TRP A 21 4.89 -7.23 -4.17
C TRP A 21 5.92 -6.91 -5.24
N SER A 22 5.48 -6.28 -6.34
CA SER A 22 6.31 -5.80 -7.46
C SER A 22 7.16 -6.85 -8.19
N ASP A 23 7.85 -6.40 -9.24
CA ASP A 23 8.95 -7.10 -9.92
C ASP A 23 10.09 -6.08 -10.13
N PRO A 24 11.29 -6.24 -9.54
CA PRO A 24 11.72 -7.35 -8.68
C PRO A 24 10.88 -7.52 -7.40
N PRO A 25 10.80 -8.75 -6.86
CA PRO A 25 9.91 -9.06 -5.75
C PRO A 25 10.41 -8.43 -4.44
N THR A 26 9.55 -7.65 -3.81
CA THR A 26 9.68 -7.14 -2.44
C THR A 26 8.69 -7.84 -1.52
N THR A 27 8.91 -7.76 -0.21
CA THR A 27 7.94 -8.25 0.79
C THR A 27 7.20 -7.07 1.39
N VAL A 28 5.87 -7.13 1.42
CA VAL A 28 5.02 -6.17 2.12
C VAL A 28 4.34 -6.87 3.29
N VAL A 29 4.43 -6.25 4.47
CA VAL A 29 3.82 -6.73 5.70
C VAL A 29 2.86 -5.66 6.22
N TRP A 30 1.61 -6.04 6.42
CA TRP A 30 0.62 -5.22 7.10
C TRP A 30 0.45 -5.78 8.50
N THR A 31 0.66 -4.95 9.52
CA THR A 31 0.50 -5.31 10.94
C THR A 31 -0.63 -4.49 11.53
N PHE A 32 -1.58 -5.17 12.15
CA PHE A 32 -2.76 -4.58 12.78
C PHE A 32 -2.60 -4.66 14.29
N THR A 33 -2.64 -3.50 14.94
CA THR A 33 -2.60 -3.37 16.40
C THR A 33 -3.92 -2.79 16.87
N GLU A 34 -4.65 -3.54 17.69
CA GLU A 34 -5.87 -3.06 18.33
C GLU A 34 -5.55 -1.86 19.23
N MET A 35 -6.37 -0.82 19.15
CA MET A 35 -6.24 0.42 19.92
C MET A 35 -7.51 0.69 20.72
N PRO A 36 -7.43 1.43 21.84
CA PRO A 36 -8.63 1.82 22.59
C PRO A 36 -9.64 2.58 21.74
N GLY A 37 -10.93 2.39 22.03
CA GLY A 37 -12.03 3.12 21.37
C GLY A 37 -12.39 2.59 19.99
N GLU A 38 -12.41 1.27 19.81
CA GLU A 38 -12.76 0.60 18.53
C GLU A 38 -11.89 1.07 17.35
N ALA A 39 -10.62 1.38 17.64
CA ALA A 39 -9.65 1.85 16.66
C ALA A 39 -8.59 0.78 16.37
N THR A 40 -7.91 0.91 15.24
CA THR A 40 -6.80 0.04 14.85
C THR A 40 -5.66 0.89 14.32
N PHE A 41 -4.46 0.63 14.81
CA PHE A 41 -3.24 1.14 14.19
C PHE A 41 -2.76 0.13 13.15
N LEU A 42 -2.60 0.58 11.91
CA LEU A 42 -2.12 -0.23 10.80
C LEU A 42 -0.73 0.26 10.38
N GLU A 43 0.26 -0.60 10.54
CA GLU A 43 1.63 -0.38 10.05
C GLU A 43 1.84 -1.16 8.75
N VAL A 44 2.46 -0.50 7.76
CA VAL A 44 2.85 -1.13 6.49
C VAL A 44 4.37 -1.08 6.36
N GLY A 45 5.00 -2.25 6.41
CA GLY A 45 6.43 -2.42 6.13
C GLY A 45 6.65 -2.95 4.71
N ASN A 46 7.65 -2.43 4.00
CA ASN A 46 8.04 -2.94 2.69
C ASN A 46 9.56 -3.14 2.64
N PHE A 47 9.99 -4.36 2.33
CA PHE A 47 11.36 -4.83 2.51
C PHE A 47 11.90 -5.51 1.24
N GLY A 48 13.23 -5.53 1.11
CA GLY A 48 13.91 -6.26 0.05
C GLY A 48 14.01 -5.49 -1.26
N PHE A 49 13.99 -4.15 -1.23
CA PHE A 49 14.31 -3.33 -2.40
C PHE A 49 15.69 -3.70 -2.94
N THR A 50 15.80 -3.77 -4.27
CA THR A 50 17.03 -4.20 -4.96
C THR A 50 17.59 -3.07 -5.82
N GLY A 51 18.74 -3.28 -6.46
CA GLY A 51 19.43 -2.23 -7.22
C GLY A 51 20.38 -1.40 -6.35
N ASN A 52 20.80 -0.24 -6.87
CA ASN A 52 21.68 0.69 -6.17
C ASN A 52 20.92 1.54 -5.13
N GLY A 53 21.64 2.30 -4.30
CA GLY A 53 21.02 3.08 -3.22
C GLY A 53 19.97 4.08 -3.67
N ASP A 54 20.19 4.75 -4.81
CA ASP A 54 19.23 5.73 -5.34
C ASP A 54 17.97 5.04 -5.88
N GLU A 55 18.13 3.87 -6.52
CA GLU A 55 17.01 3.03 -6.98
C GLU A 55 16.17 2.55 -5.78
N GLN A 56 16.80 2.05 -4.73
CA GLN A 56 16.12 1.60 -3.52
C GLN A 56 15.34 2.73 -2.84
N VAL A 57 15.93 3.92 -2.72
CA VAL A 57 15.25 5.10 -2.13
C VAL A 57 14.05 5.51 -2.99
N LYS A 58 14.22 5.55 -4.31
CA LYS A 58 13.14 5.90 -5.23
C LYS A 58 11.96 4.92 -5.12
N GLU A 59 12.24 3.62 -5.06
CA GLU A 59 11.21 2.58 -4.88
C GLU A 59 10.51 2.69 -3.52
N ALA A 60 11.26 2.91 -2.44
CA ALA A 60 10.70 3.08 -1.11
C ALA A 60 9.78 4.30 -1.02
N VAL A 61 10.18 5.43 -1.59
CA VAL A 61 9.35 6.66 -1.65
C VAL A 61 8.10 6.44 -2.48
N GLY A 62 8.23 5.81 -3.66
CA GLY A 62 7.10 5.47 -4.52
C GLY A 62 6.08 4.56 -3.82
N SER A 63 6.57 3.51 -3.16
CA SER A 63 5.75 2.54 -2.42
C SER A 63 5.04 3.20 -1.23
N THR A 64 5.75 4.05 -0.48
CA THR A 64 5.17 4.83 0.63
C THR A 64 4.01 5.70 0.14
N GLY A 65 4.20 6.41 -0.98
CA GLY A 65 3.16 7.23 -1.58
C GLY A 65 1.94 6.41 -2.04
N GLY A 66 2.18 5.29 -2.71
CA GLY A 66 1.13 4.38 -3.16
C GLY A 66 0.30 3.81 -2.00
N PHE A 67 0.96 3.23 -0.99
CA PHE A 67 0.27 2.65 0.17
C PHE A 67 -0.47 3.70 0.99
N THR A 68 0.07 4.91 1.12
CA THR A 68 -0.63 6.00 1.82
C THR A 68 -1.98 6.33 1.15
N LEU A 69 -2.04 6.34 -0.19
CA LEU A 69 -3.31 6.56 -0.90
C LEU A 69 -4.29 5.40 -0.73
N VAL A 70 -3.79 4.15 -0.71
CA VAL A 70 -4.62 2.96 -0.43
C VAL A 70 -5.22 3.06 0.97
N LEU A 71 -4.41 3.38 1.98
CA LEU A 71 -4.86 3.50 3.37
C LEU A 71 -5.85 4.66 3.56
N ALA A 72 -5.61 5.81 2.92
CA ALA A 72 -6.56 6.92 2.94
C ALA A 72 -7.92 6.54 2.34
N GLY A 73 -7.91 5.82 1.21
CA GLY A 73 -9.12 5.29 0.59
C GLY A 73 -9.84 4.28 1.48
N ALA A 74 -9.09 3.34 2.09
CA ALA A 74 -9.64 2.35 3.00
C ALA A 74 -10.30 2.99 4.23
N LYS A 75 -9.65 4.00 4.84
CA LYS A 75 -10.22 4.74 5.97
C LYS A 75 -11.53 5.44 5.61
N ALA A 76 -11.57 6.16 4.48
CA ALA A 76 -12.79 6.82 4.01
C ALA A 76 -13.93 5.82 3.73
N TRP A 77 -13.59 4.65 3.19
CA TRP A 77 -14.57 3.60 2.94
C TRP A 77 -15.09 2.98 4.24
N LEU A 78 -14.21 2.59 5.16
CA LEU A 78 -14.58 1.95 6.43
C LEU A 78 -15.37 2.87 7.37
N GLU A 79 -14.99 4.15 7.44
CA GLU A 79 -15.55 5.09 8.43
C GLU A 79 -16.74 5.89 7.87
N GLN A 80 -16.79 6.11 6.56
CA GLN A 80 -17.78 7.02 5.94
C GLN A 80 -18.55 6.38 4.79
N GLY A 81 -18.23 5.15 4.38
CA GLY A 81 -18.86 4.49 3.22
C GLY A 81 -18.53 5.15 1.88
N LEU A 82 -17.49 5.99 1.80
CA LEU A 82 -17.13 6.75 0.60
C LEU A 82 -16.03 6.06 -0.20
N THR A 83 -16.17 6.08 -1.53
CA THR A 83 -15.10 5.68 -2.46
C THR A 83 -14.50 6.93 -3.09
N LEU A 84 -13.27 7.28 -2.71
CA LEU A 84 -12.64 8.56 -3.06
C LEU A 84 -11.96 8.59 -4.45
N GLY A 85 -11.78 7.45 -5.13
CA GLY A 85 -11.15 7.44 -6.46
C GLY A 85 -9.63 7.76 -6.49
N LEU A 86 -8.98 7.88 -5.34
CA LEU A 86 -7.61 8.42 -5.17
C LEU A 86 -6.56 7.85 -6.12
N ILE A 87 -6.55 6.53 -6.34
CA ILE A 87 -5.57 5.88 -7.23
C ILE A 87 -5.78 6.28 -8.69
N GLY A 88 -7.04 6.43 -9.12
CA GLY A 88 -7.37 6.90 -10.46
C GLY A 88 -6.94 8.35 -10.67
N ASP A 89 -7.17 9.20 -9.67
CA ASP A 89 -6.83 10.62 -9.73
C ASP A 89 -5.32 10.87 -9.66
N ARG A 90 -4.56 9.98 -9.00
CA ARG A 90 -3.08 10.01 -8.99
C ARG A 90 -2.47 9.58 -10.33
N HIS A 91 -3.19 8.79 -11.12
CA HIS A 91 -2.77 8.28 -12.43
C HIS A 91 -3.84 8.59 -13.51
N PRO A 92 -4.10 9.89 -13.76
CA PRO A 92 -5.13 10.32 -14.69
C PRO A 92 -4.77 9.91 -16.13
N LYS A 93 -5.79 9.52 -16.91
CA LYS A 93 -5.60 9.27 -18.35
C LYS A 93 -5.49 10.60 -19.10
N GLY A 94 -4.54 10.69 -20.04
CA GLY A 94 -4.46 11.82 -20.98
C GLY A 94 -3.70 13.04 -20.49
N VAL A 95 -2.94 12.96 -19.39
CA VAL A 95 -1.99 14.02 -19.02
C VAL A 95 -0.81 13.99 -19.99
N PRO A 96 -0.46 15.12 -20.64
CA PRO A 96 0.72 15.20 -21.50
C PRO A 96 1.97 14.81 -20.70
N GLY A 97 2.76 13.87 -21.24
CA GLY A 97 4.05 13.53 -20.64
C GLY A 97 4.98 14.73 -20.68
N HIS A 98 5.70 14.97 -19.58
CA HIS A 98 6.82 15.89 -19.55
C HIS A 98 8.03 15.29 -20.26
#